data_AF-A0A918LFZ4-F1
#
_entry.id   AF-A0A918LFZ4-F1
#
_cell.length_a   1.000
_cell.length_b   1.000
_cell.length_c   1.000
_cell.angle_alpha   90.00
_cell.angle_beta   90.00
_cell.angle_gamma   90.00
#
_symmetry.space_group_name_H-M   'P 1'
#
loop_
_entity.id
_entity.type
_entity.pdbx_description
1 polymer ?
#
loop_
_entity_poly.entity_id
_entity_poly.type
_entity_poly.pdbx_seq_one_letter_code
_entity_poly.pdbx_strand_id
1 'polypeptide(L)'
;MPSTAGQSSPGTTEVLRVMSDPRTPVFATEYMGGRRRYGYWRPMEAGGPQGGCYVALPTAVCEELHTAGRITLGEPIVDPAKTTYRVAPVPPRSAAARARRQWARAA
;
A
#
# COMPACT_ATOMS: atom_id res chain seq x y z
N MET A 1 17.97 -27.71 6.35
CA MET A 1 16.93 -26.73 6.75
C MET A 1 17.02 -25.55 5.80
N PRO A 2 16.11 -25.32 4.83
CA PRO A 2 16.15 -24.08 4.08
C PRO A 2 15.64 -22.96 4.98
N SER A 3 16.55 -22.13 5.49
CA SER A 3 16.22 -20.84 6.10
C SER A 3 15.47 -20.02 5.06
N THR A 4 14.22 -19.71 5.37
CA THR A 4 13.33 -18.88 4.57
C THR A 4 14.09 -17.63 4.15
N ALA A 5 14.27 -17.48 2.84
CA ALA A 5 14.89 -16.35 2.20
C ALA A 5 14.46 -15.05 2.87
N GLY A 6 15.44 -14.22 3.24
CA GLY A 6 15.25 -12.79 3.32
C GLY A 6 14.66 -12.34 1.99
N GLN A 7 13.33 -12.23 1.96
CA GLN A 7 12.62 -11.67 0.83
C GLN A 7 13.20 -10.27 0.65
N SER A 8 13.92 -10.09 -0.44
CA SER A 8 14.46 -8.82 -0.89
C SER A 8 13.37 -7.76 -0.75
N SER A 9 13.56 -6.85 0.22
CA SER A 9 12.60 -5.79 0.49
C SER A 9 12.39 -5.03 -0.82
N PRO A 10 11.14 -4.90 -1.33
CA PRO A 10 10.90 -4.14 -2.53
C PRO A 10 11.40 -2.70 -2.32
N GLY A 11 12.21 -2.20 -3.25
CA GLY A 11 12.65 -0.81 -3.24
C GLY A 11 11.48 0.15 -3.46
N THR A 12 11.72 1.44 -3.25
CA THR A 12 10.72 2.53 -3.32
C THR A 12 9.83 2.48 -4.56
N THR A 13 10.39 2.19 -5.74
CA THR A 13 9.65 2.09 -7.01
C THR A 13 8.66 0.94 -7.02
N GLU A 14 9.02 -0.21 -6.46
CA GLU A 14 8.17 -1.40 -6.44
C GLU A 14 7.02 -1.22 -5.44
N VAL A 15 7.29 -0.61 -4.28
CA VAL A 15 6.24 -0.24 -3.31
C VAL A 15 5.20 0.68 -3.95
N LEU A 16 5.65 1.72 -4.68
CA LEU A 16 4.73 2.64 -5.36
C LEU A 16 3.96 1.97 -6.49
N ARG A 17 4.57 1.03 -7.22
CA ARG A 17 3.88 0.22 -8.23
C ARG A 17 2.73 -0.59 -7.62
N VAL A 18 2.99 -1.32 -6.53
CA VAL A 18 1.94 -2.08 -5.81
C VAL A 18 0.83 -1.17 -5.32
N MET A 19 1.18 -0.01 -4.74
CA MET A 19 0.19 0.97 -4.25
C MET A 19 -0.64 1.60 -5.37
N SER A 20 -0.11 1.64 -6.59
CA SER A 20 -0.79 2.22 -7.76
C SER A 20 -1.70 1.22 -8.46
N ASP A 21 -1.56 -0.08 -8.20
CA ASP A 21 -2.44 -1.10 -8.76
C ASP A 21 -3.77 -1.11 -7.99
N PRO A 22 -4.91 -0.78 -8.64
CA PRO A 22 -6.22 -0.74 -7.99
C PRO A 22 -6.67 -2.12 -7.48
N ARG A 23 -6.06 -3.22 -7.95
CA ARG A 23 -6.36 -4.58 -7.51
C ARG A 23 -5.69 -4.97 -6.19
N THR A 24 -4.70 -4.20 -5.74
CA THR A 24 -3.94 -4.49 -4.51
C THR A 24 -4.05 -3.34 -3.52
N PRO A 25 -5.19 -3.23 -2.80
CA PRO A 25 -5.34 -2.20 -1.78
C PRO A 25 -4.33 -2.40 -0.65
N VAL A 26 -3.55 -1.37 -0.36
CA VAL A 26 -2.55 -1.35 0.71
C VAL A 26 -3.14 -0.71 1.96
N PHE A 27 -2.82 -1.28 3.12
CA PHE A 27 -3.25 -0.82 4.42
C PHE A 27 -2.04 -0.62 5.34
N ALA A 28 -2.13 0.40 6.19
CA ALA A 28 -1.23 0.61 7.31
C ALA A 28 -1.97 0.34 8.61
N THR A 29 -1.42 -0.50 9.46
CA THR A 29 -2.00 -0.80 10.77
C THR A 29 -1.07 -0.31 11.86
N GLU A 30 -1.55 0.62 12.66
CA GLU A 30 -0.93 1.10 13.89
C GLU A 30 -1.42 0.27 15.06
N TYR A 31 -0.51 -0.37 15.77
CA TYR A 31 -0.84 -1.12 16.98
C TYR A 31 -0.70 -0.23 18.21
N MET A 32 -1.42 -0.58 19.27
CA MET A 32 -1.24 0.00 20.60
C MET A 32 0.24 -0.19 21.03
N GLY A 33 1.00 0.91 21.06
CA GLY A 33 2.47 0.89 21.19
C GLY A 33 3.21 1.63 20.07
N GLY A 34 2.50 2.25 19.13
CA GLY A 34 3.09 3.14 18.11
C GLY A 34 3.81 2.42 16.97
N ARG A 35 3.77 1.08 16.95
CA ARG A 35 4.34 0.31 15.85
C ARG A 35 3.35 0.29 14.69
N ARG A 36 3.75 0.87 13.56
CA ARG A 36 3.01 0.79 12.31
C ARG A 36 3.54 -0.32 11.41
N ARG A 37 2.65 -1.08 10.78
CA ARG A 37 2.98 -2.08 9.77
C ARG A 37 2.20 -1.81 8.49
N TYR A 38 2.85 -1.97 7.35
CA TYR A 38 2.25 -1.79 6.03
C TYR A 38 2.12 -3.14 5.36
N GLY A 39 1.00 -3.37 4.66
CA GLY A 39 0.81 -4.59 3.90
C GLY A 39 -0.46 -4.56 3.06
N TYR A 40 -0.61 -5.57 2.22
CA TYR A 40 -1.78 -5.74 1.37
C TYR A 40 -2.22 -7.19 1.33
N TRP A 41 -3.49 -7.39 1.01
CA TRP A 41 -4.03 -8.72 0.76
C TRP A 41 -3.87 -9.05 -0.72
N ARG A 42 -3.15 -10.12 -1.03
CA ARG A 42 -3.02 -10.63 -2.39
C ARG A 42 -3.99 -11.81 -2.57
N PRO A 43 -4.96 -11.72 -3.49
CA PRO A 43 -5.75 -12.89 -3.85
C PRO A 43 -4.83 -13.94 -4.50
N MET A 44 -5.04 -15.23 -4.19
CA MET A 44 -4.34 -16.31 -4.89
C MET A 44 -4.93 -16.45 -6.30
N GLU A 45 -4.06 -16.71 -7.29
CA GLU A 45 -4.46 -16.86 -8.69
C GLU A 45 -5.54 -17.94 -8.87
N ALA A 46 -6.41 -17.76 -9.87
CA ALA A 46 -7.48 -18.71 -10.17
C ALA A 46 -6.87 -20.08 -10.54
N GLY A 47 -7.05 -21.08 -9.67
CA GLY A 47 -6.52 -22.44 -9.83
C GLY A 47 -5.75 -22.99 -8.62
N GLY A 48 -5.43 -22.15 -7.63
CA GLY A 48 -4.83 -22.57 -6.35
C GLY A 48 -5.87 -22.91 -5.26
N PRO A 49 -5.46 -23.54 -4.14
CA PRO A 49 -6.33 -23.74 -2.99
C PRO A 49 -6.89 -22.39 -2.51
N GLN A 50 -8.19 -22.35 -2.22
CA GLN A 50 -8.92 -21.12 -1.85
C GLN A 50 -8.24 -20.40 -0.68
N GLY A 51 -7.81 -19.16 -0.92
CA GLY A 51 -7.16 -18.32 0.09
C GLY A 51 -6.50 -17.09 -0.53
N GLY A 52 -6.17 -16.09 0.28
CA GLY A 52 -5.28 -15.01 -0.10
C GLY A 52 -4.09 -14.95 0.86
N CYS A 53 -3.03 -14.27 0.45
CA CYS A 53 -1.82 -14.11 1.25
C CYS A 53 -1.70 -12.67 1.72
N TYR A 54 -1.39 -12.48 3.00
CA TYR A 54 -1.00 -11.18 3.52
C TYR A 54 0.48 -10.92 3.18
N VAL A 55 0.74 -9.88 2.40
CA VAL A 55 2.10 -9.48 2.02
C VAL A 55 2.48 -8.23 2.80
N ALA A 56 3.55 -8.32 3.60
CA ALA A 56 4.10 -7.20 4.35
C ALA A 56 5.02 -6.34 3.46
N LEU A 57 4.86 -5.03 3.54
CA LEU A 57 5.72 -4.05 2.87
C LEU A 57 6.81 -3.54 3.82
N PRO A 58 7.99 -3.14 3.30
CA PRO A 58 9.07 -2.59 4.11
C PRO A 58 8.63 -1.31 4.82
N THR A 59 8.50 -1.37 6.14
CA THR A 59 8.00 -0.24 6.95
C THR A 59 8.86 1.01 6.80
N ALA A 60 10.19 0.86 6.79
CA ALA A 60 11.10 2.00 6.62
C ALA A 60 10.89 2.75 5.30
N VAL A 61 10.68 2.02 4.19
CA VAL A 61 10.42 2.61 2.87
C VAL A 61 9.06 3.31 2.84
N CYS A 62 8.04 2.70 3.44
CA CYS A 62 6.71 3.31 3.51
C CYS A 62 6.70 4.58 4.37
N GLU A 63 7.39 4.58 5.50
CA GLU A 63 7.52 5.78 6.35
C GLU A 63 8.31 6.89 5.64
N GLU A 64 9.41 6.57 4.95
CA GLU A 64 10.15 7.55 4.14
C GLU A 64 9.26 8.17 3.06
N LEU A 65 8.48 7.34 2.34
CA LEU A 65 7.52 7.79 1.34
C LEU A 65 6.42 8.67 1.96
N HIS A 66 5.98 8.38 3.18
CA HIS A 66 4.97 9.14 3.89
C HIS A 66 5.52 10.50 4.34
N THR A 67 6.71 10.54 4.95
CA THR A 67 7.41 11.78 5.32
C THR A 67 7.73 12.64 4.09
N ALA A 68 8.06 12.02 2.95
CA ALA A 68 8.29 12.70 1.68
C ALA A 68 6.99 13.17 0.99
N GLY A 69 5.81 12.90 1.56
CA GLY A 69 4.51 13.30 0.99
C GLY A 69 4.15 12.57 -0.32
N ARG A 70 4.78 11.43 -0.59
CA ARG A 70 4.56 10.62 -1.80
C ARG A 70 3.44 9.61 -1.64
N ILE A 71 3.08 9.28 -0.40
CA ILE A 71 1.92 8.46 -0.05
C ILE A 71 1.14 9.17 1.04
N THR A 72 -0.16 8.89 1.13
CA THR A 72 -1.05 9.42 2.16
C THR A 72 -1.79 8.30 2.86
N LEU A 73 -2.08 8.52 4.14
CA LEU A 73 -2.98 7.69 4.93
C LEU A 73 -4.38 8.29 4.82
N GLY A 74 -5.31 7.49 4.30
CA GLY A 74 -6.72 7.84 4.18
C GLY A 74 -7.48 7.64 5.50
N GLU A 75 -8.78 7.43 5.37
CA GLU A 75 -9.70 7.32 6.52
C GLU A 75 -9.23 6.26 7.54
N PRO A 76 -9.10 6.63 8.84
CA PRO A 76 -8.79 5.69 9.90
C PRO A 76 -10.00 4.80 10.24
N ILE A 77 -9.76 3.50 10.24
CA ILE A 77 -10.65 2.49 10.82
C ILE A 77 -10.08 2.15 12.19
N VAL A 78 -10.73 2.63 13.25
CA VAL A 78 -10.26 2.47 14.63
C VAL A 78 -10.86 1.21 15.23
N ASP A 79 -10.00 0.24 15.59
CA ASP A 79 -10.33 -0.91 16.42
C ASP A 79 -9.76 -0.69 17.84
N PRO A 80 -10.32 -1.32 18.89
CA PRO A 80 -9.81 -1.16 20.27
C PRO A 80 -8.32 -1.52 20.47
N ALA A 81 -7.76 -2.36 19.61
CA ALA A 81 -6.37 -2.82 19.69
C ALA A 81 -5.43 -2.19 18.65
N LYS A 82 -5.98 -1.54 17.61
CA LYS A 82 -5.22 -1.05 16.45
C LYS A 82 -6.02 -0.03 15.64
N THR A 83 -5.33 0.86 14.95
CA THR A 83 -5.94 1.74 13.94
C THR A 83 -5.43 1.34 12.57
N THR A 84 -6.34 1.10 11.63
CA THR A 84 -5.98 0.73 10.25
C THR A 84 -6.32 1.87 9.29
N TYR A 85 -5.38 2.24 8.44
CA TYR A 85 -5.49 3.29 7.45
C TYR A 85 -5.39 2.68 6.05
N ARG A 86 -6.19 3.17 5.11
CA ARG A 86 -5.98 2.86 3.70
C ARG A 86 -4.82 3.71 3.17
N VAL A 87 -3.86 3.10 2.49
CA VAL A 87 -2.70 3.81 1.95
C VAL A 87 -2.89 4.01 0.45
N ALA A 88 -2.65 5.23 -0.01
CA ALA A 88 -2.72 5.57 -1.43
C ALA A 88 -1.49 6.39 -1.85
N PRO A 89 -1.00 6.21 -3.09
CA PRO A 89 0.04 7.07 -3.63
C PRO A 89 -0.54 8.47 -3.91
N VAL A 90 0.23 9.51 -3.59
CA VAL A 90 -0.12 10.88 -3.98
C VAL A 90 0.23 11.05 -5.46
N PRO A 91 -0.76 11.31 -6.35
CA PRO A 91 -0.47 11.48 -7.76
C PRO A 91 0.46 12.69 -7.94
N PRO A 92 1.49 12.59 -8.81
CA PRO A 92 2.31 13.75 -9.11
C PRO A 92 1.41 14.87 -9.64
N ARG A 93 1.71 16.12 -9.25
CA ARG A 93 0.88 17.31 -9.53
C ARG A 93 0.53 17.46 -11.03
N SER A 94 1.39 16.96 -11.92
CA SER A 94 1.16 16.88 -13.37
C SER A 94 0.14 15.80 -13.80
N ALA A 95 0.09 14.65 -13.14
CA ALA A 95 -0.86 13.58 -13.41
C ALA A 95 -2.29 13.95 -12.96
N ALA A 96 -2.43 14.64 -11.82
CA ALA A 96 -3.73 15.16 -11.36
C ALA A 96 -4.33 16.16 -12.38
N ALA A 97 -3.49 17.04 -12.96
CA ALA A 97 -3.92 17.95 -14.01
C ALA A 97 -4.32 17.23 -15.32
N ARG A 98 -3.64 16.12 -15.66
CA ARG A 98 -3.97 15.30 -16.83
C ARG A 98 -5.27 14.51 -16.64
N ALA A 99 -5.48 13.94 -15.45
CA ALA A 99 -6.73 13.26 -15.08
C ALA A 99 -7.94 14.22 -15.12
N ARG A 100 -7.79 15.46 -14.64
CA ARG A 100 -8.87 16.46 -14.77
C ARG A 100 -9.17 16.81 -16.23
N ARG A 101 -8.14 16.92 -17.07
CA ARG A 101 -8.32 17.18 -18.52
C ARG A 101 -8.92 16.01 -19.28
N GLN A 102 -8.65 14.77 -18.89
CA GLN A 102 -9.20 13.60 -19.57
C GLN A 102 -10.69 13.43 -19.29
N TRP A 103 -11.16 13.73 -18.07
CA TRP A 103 -12.59 13.74 -17.75
C TRP A 103 -13.34 14.90 -18.40
N ALA A 104 -12.70 16.06 -18.54
CA ALA A 104 -13.31 17.21 -19.22
C ALA A 104 -13.43 17.06 -20.75
N ARG A 105 -12.73 16.09 -21.36
CA ARG A 105 -12.86 15.78 -22.80
C ARG A 105 -13.83 14.64 -23.10
N ALA A 106 -14.30 13.95 -22.05
CA ALA A 106 -15.24 12.85 -22.16
C ALA A 106 -16.69 13.28 -21.84
N ALA A 107 -16.92 14.58 -21.63
CA ALA A 107 -18.21 15.23 -21.42
C ALA A 107 -18.47 16.22 -22.57
#